data_AF-A0A4W3IT83-F1
#
_entry.id   AF-A0A4W3IT83-F1
#
_cell.length_a   1.000
_cell.length_b   1.000
_cell.length_c   1.000
_cell.angle_alpha   90.00
_cell.angle_beta   90.00
_cell.angle_gamma   90.00
#
_symmetry.space_group_name_H-M   'P 1'
#
loop_
_entity.id
_entity.type
_entity.pdbx_description
1 polymer ?
#
loop_
_entity_poly.entity_id
_entity_poly.type
_entity_poly.pdbx_seq_one_letter_code
_entity_poly.pdbx_strand_id
1 'polypeptide(L)'
;MTAIKHALQRDIFTPNDERLLSIVNVCKAGKKKKNCFLCATVTTERPVQVNVVKVKKSDKGDFYKRQTAWVLRDLAVVDAKDANKENPEFDLHFEKVYKWVASSTAEKNSFISCIWKLNQRYLRKKIEFVNVSSQLLEELPKVTEESVPSGENQSVAGGDEESLDEYQELNAKEEQDIEIMMDGCEYAISNAEAFAEKLSSELQVLDGANIQSIMASEKQVNILMQLLDEALKEVDQIEHKLSSYEEMLQSVKEQMDHISQSNDLIQLSNTNNLKLLEEIEFLVNHLDLSKGHIKALTDGDLSSSKGIEACTNAAEALLQCMNIALRPGHGHLHSVQQQQQQFKELREQFARRLANHLNNVFVQQGHDQSSTLAQHSIELTLPKHQPFHRDLLRYAKLMEWLKNTDHEKYEGLNKNYVDYICRLYEREIKEFFEVAKIKMTGTSKEGKKFGKLILLIIFLLTIF
;
A
#
# COMPACT_ATOMS: atom_id res chain seq x y z
N MET A 1 12.91 12.13 13.81
CA MET A 1 11.57 12.47 13.25
C MET A 1 11.30 11.83 11.88
N THR A 2 12.26 11.78 10.95
CA THR A 2 12.05 11.31 9.56
C THR A 2 11.52 9.87 9.46
N ALA A 3 12.10 8.90 10.18
CA ALA A 3 11.62 7.51 10.17
C ALA A 3 10.17 7.38 10.69
N ILE A 4 9.82 8.14 11.74
CA ILE A 4 8.45 8.19 12.29
C ILE A 4 7.49 8.84 11.28
N LYS A 5 7.92 9.91 10.61
CA LYS A 5 7.14 10.57 9.54
C LYS A 5 6.80 9.60 8.41
N HIS A 6 7.75 8.79 7.93
CA HIS A 6 7.50 7.77 6.90
C HIS A 6 6.57 6.66 7.39
N ALA A 7 6.76 6.17 8.62
CA ALA A 7 5.87 5.16 9.20
C ALA A 7 4.43 5.68 9.33
N LEU A 8 4.24 6.89 9.86
CA LEU A 8 2.90 7.49 9.98
C LEU A 8 2.27 7.78 8.62
N GLN A 9 3.04 8.24 7.63
CA GLN A 9 2.55 8.42 6.27
C GLN A 9 2.00 7.10 5.73
N ARG A 10 2.80 6.03 5.73
CA ARG A 10 2.42 4.73 5.18
C ARG A 10 1.27 4.07 5.94
N ASP A 11 1.32 4.09 7.27
CA ASP A 11 0.45 3.24 8.10
C ASP A 11 -0.86 3.94 8.50
N ILE A 12 -0.91 5.28 8.49
CA ILE A 12 -2.10 6.05 8.90
C ILE A 12 -2.65 6.92 7.77
N PHE A 13 -1.82 7.65 7.03
CA PHE A 13 -2.30 8.71 6.14
C PHE A 13 -2.51 8.27 4.69
N THR A 14 -1.64 7.41 4.15
CA THR A 14 -1.78 6.82 2.81
C THR A 14 -3.09 6.03 2.65
N PRO A 15 -3.55 5.22 3.63
CA PRO A 15 -4.84 4.53 3.51
C PRO A 15 -6.07 5.45 3.59
N ASN A 16 -5.90 6.71 3.97
CA ASN A 16 -6.98 7.72 4.07
C ASN A 16 -6.84 8.80 2.99
N ASP A 17 -6.04 8.59 1.94
CA ASP A 17 -5.80 9.56 0.88
C ASP A 17 -5.34 10.92 1.42
N GLU A 18 -4.45 10.89 2.42
CA GLU A 18 -3.88 12.07 3.06
C GLU A 18 -2.35 12.09 2.95
N ARG A 19 -1.81 13.29 2.70
CA ARG A 19 -0.38 13.58 2.69
C ARG A 19 0.03 14.31 3.97
N LEU A 20 0.98 13.75 4.70
CA LEU A 20 1.58 14.30 5.92
C LEU A 20 2.65 15.34 5.58
N LEU A 21 2.39 16.60 5.95
CA LEU A 21 3.30 17.71 5.68
C LEU A 21 4.26 17.97 6.83
N SER A 22 3.73 18.09 8.05
CA SER A 22 4.52 18.33 9.26
C SER A 22 4.05 17.46 10.43
N ILE A 23 4.97 17.17 11.34
CA ILE A 23 4.77 16.35 12.53
C ILE A 23 5.51 17.01 13.70
N VAL A 24 4.85 17.09 14.86
CA VAL A 24 5.45 17.55 16.12
C VAL A 24 5.14 16.58 17.24
N ASN A 25 6.14 16.25 18.05
CA ASN A 25 5.97 15.44 19.25
C ASN A 25 5.58 16.36 20.42
N VAL A 26 4.41 16.12 21.02
CA VAL A 26 3.84 16.99 22.05
C VAL A 26 3.35 16.23 23.28
N CYS A 27 3.35 16.93 24.41
CA CYS A 27 2.65 16.56 25.63
C CYS A 27 1.53 17.55 25.91
N LYS A 28 0.42 17.08 26.50
CA LYS A 28 -0.63 17.99 26.97
C LYS A 28 -0.14 18.73 28.23
N ALA A 29 -0.23 20.06 28.24
CA ALA A 29 0.20 20.87 29.38
C ALA A 29 -0.50 20.41 30.68
N GLY A 30 0.27 20.20 31.76
CA GLY A 30 -0.24 19.86 33.10
C GLY A 30 -0.62 18.40 33.38
N LYS A 31 -0.43 17.44 32.45
CA LYS A 31 -0.66 15.99 32.72
C LYS A 31 0.63 15.16 32.62
N LYS A 32 0.81 14.18 33.53
CA LYS A 32 1.96 13.25 33.53
C LYS A 32 2.16 12.59 32.14
N LYS A 33 3.27 12.95 31.48
CA LYS A 33 3.99 12.34 30.33
C LYS A 33 3.24 11.24 29.56
N LYS A 34 2.20 11.60 28.80
CA LYS A 34 1.75 10.77 27.67
C LYS A 34 2.03 11.52 26.38
N ASN A 35 3.17 11.19 25.77
CA ASN A 35 3.59 11.76 24.49
C ASN A 35 2.60 11.37 23.38
N CYS A 36 2.26 12.32 22.53
CA CYS A 36 1.48 12.11 21.33
C CYS A 36 2.04 12.98 20.20
N PHE A 37 1.70 12.64 18.96
CA PHE A 37 2.11 13.38 17.79
C PHE A 37 0.94 14.21 17.28
N LEU A 38 1.19 15.47 16.92
CA LEU A 38 0.30 16.24 16.08
C LEU A 38 0.85 16.25 14.66
N CYS A 39 -0.03 16.00 13.71
CA CYS A 39 0.28 15.83 12.30
C CYS A 39 -0.56 16.82 11.49
N ALA A 40 0.08 17.65 10.66
CA ALA A 40 -0.62 18.50 9.70
C ALA A 40 -0.71 17.76 8.36
N THR A 41 -1.93 17.51 7.89
CA THR A 41 -2.20 16.70 6.68
C THR A 41 -3.08 17.43 5.69
N VAL A 42 -2.95 17.06 4.42
CA VAL A 42 -3.81 17.51 3.32
C VAL A 42 -4.37 16.31 2.57
N THR A 43 -5.64 16.34 2.18
CA THR A 43 -6.22 15.28 1.34
C THR A 43 -5.64 15.35 -0.08
N THR A 44 -5.44 14.20 -0.71
CA THR A 44 -4.99 14.09 -2.11
C THR A 44 -6.15 14.25 -3.08
N GLU A 45 -7.38 13.95 -2.65
CA GLU A 45 -8.60 14.17 -3.44
C GLU A 45 -9.09 15.62 -3.37
N ARG A 46 -9.76 16.07 -4.46
CA ARG A 46 -10.39 17.39 -4.55
C ARG A 46 -11.86 17.30 -4.08
N PRO A 47 -12.36 18.24 -3.25
CA PRO A 47 -11.70 19.45 -2.77
C PRO A 47 -10.64 19.18 -1.69
N VAL A 48 -9.50 19.86 -1.79
CA VAL A 48 -8.39 19.71 -0.81
C VAL A 48 -8.85 20.17 0.56
N GLN A 49 -8.79 19.27 1.55
CA GLN A 49 -9.06 19.55 2.94
C GLN A 49 -7.76 19.50 3.74
N VAL A 50 -7.60 20.44 4.67
CA VAL A 50 -6.43 20.53 5.54
C VAL A 50 -6.84 20.17 6.96
N ASN A 51 -6.15 19.21 7.57
CA ASN A 51 -6.48 18.68 8.88
C ASN A 51 -5.26 18.70 9.83
N VAL A 52 -5.52 18.91 11.12
CA VAL A 52 -4.57 18.66 12.21
C VAL A 52 -5.02 17.39 12.92
N VAL A 53 -4.18 16.35 12.88
CA VAL A 53 -4.51 15.02 13.36
C VAL A 53 -3.62 14.66 14.56
N LYS A 54 -4.24 14.27 15.66
CA LYS A 54 -3.57 13.72 16.82
C LYS A 54 -3.40 12.20 16.70
N VAL A 55 -2.16 11.74 16.81
CA VAL A 55 -1.77 10.34 16.75
C VAL A 55 -1.11 9.93 18.06
N LYS A 56 -1.41 8.74 18.57
CA LYS A 56 -0.77 8.19 19.77
C LYS A 56 -0.25 6.79 19.49
N LYS A 57 0.91 6.46 20.07
CA LYS A 57 1.43 5.09 20.10
C LYS A 57 0.51 4.22 20.97
N SER A 58 0.19 3.02 20.47
CA SER A 58 -0.61 2.03 21.19
C SER A 58 0.16 1.46 22.37
N ASP A 59 -0.56 1.13 23.45
CA ASP A 59 0.04 0.49 24.63
C ASP A 59 0.25 -1.03 24.42
N LYS A 60 -0.35 -1.62 23.35
CA LYS A 60 -0.33 -3.06 23.03
C LYS A 60 0.48 -3.42 21.76
N GLY A 61 1.58 -2.72 21.49
CA GLY A 61 2.47 -3.00 20.36
C GLY A 61 3.12 -1.76 19.77
N ASP A 62 3.94 -1.93 18.73
CA ASP A 62 4.68 -0.83 18.09
C ASP A 62 3.91 -0.14 16.95
N PHE A 63 2.59 0.01 17.12
CA PHE A 63 1.71 0.63 16.12
C PHE A 63 1.13 1.96 16.60
N TYR A 64 0.88 2.86 15.66
CA TYR A 64 0.29 4.17 15.92
C TYR A 64 -1.20 4.17 15.60
N LYS A 65 -1.99 4.87 16.42
CA LYS A 65 -3.44 5.00 16.22
C LYS A 65 -3.85 6.46 16.13
N ARG A 66 -4.68 6.75 15.12
CA ARG A 66 -5.39 8.03 14.95
C ARG A 66 -6.38 8.23 16.09
N GLN A 67 -6.25 9.32 16.84
CA GLN A 67 -7.09 9.59 18.03
C GLN A 67 -8.15 10.66 17.75
N THR A 68 -7.75 11.79 17.18
CA THR A 68 -8.64 12.93 16.95
C THR A 68 -8.15 13.68 15.72
N ALA A 69 -9.07 14.20 14.92
CA ALA A 69 -8.75 15.05 13.78
C ALA A 69 -9.56 16.35 13.91
N TRP A 70 -8.91 17.47 13.63
CA TRP A 70 -9.52 18.80 13.57
C TRP A 70 -9.33 19.36 12.17
N VAL A 71 -10.40 19.91 11.60
CA VAL A 71 -10.31 20.62 10.32
C VAL A 71 -9.62 21.96 10.56
N LEU A 72 -8.59 22.28 9.77
CA LEU A 72 -7.81 23.49 9.98
C LEU A 72 -8.65 24.77 9.83
N ARG A 73 -9.76 24.69 9.08
CA ARG A 73 -10.75 25.77 8.92
C ARG A 73 -11.36 26.25 10.24
N ASP A 74 -11.44 25.36 11.22
CA ASP A 74 -12.06 25.64 12.51
C ASP A 74 -11.05 26.24 13.50
N LEU A 75 -9.77 26.32 13.13
CA LEU A 75 -8.74 26.97 13.93
C LEU A 75 -8.94 28.49 13.86
N ALA A 76 -9.07 29.13 15.03
CA ALA A 76 -9.21 30.58 15.13
C ALA A 76 -7.87 31.25 15.40
N VAL A 77 -7.12 30.73 16.39
CA VAL A 77 -5.87 31.34 16.88
C VAL A 77 -4.79 30.29 17.11
N VAL A 78 -3.56 30.62 16.73
CA VAL A 78 -2.33 29.92 17.13
C VAL A 78 -1.53 30.84 18.03
N ASP A 79 -1.40 30.49 19.31
CA ASP A 79 -0.62 31.26 20.29
C ASP A 79 0.70 30.52 20.60
N ALA A 80 1.83 31.11 20.19
CA ALA A 80 3.16 30.55 20.43
C ALA A 80 3.77 30.94 21.80
N LYS A 81 2.96 31.56 22.67
CA LYS A 81 3.26 32.04 24.04
C LYS A 81 4.22 33.19 24.15
N ASP A 82 5.35 33.12 23.46
CA ASP A 82 6.38 34.16 23.49
C ASP A 82 7.10 34.20 22.15
N ALA A 83 7.18 35.39 21.55
CA ALA A 83 7.81 35.61 20.24
C ALA A 83 9.34 35.71 20.32
N ASN A 84 9.87 36.10 21.48
CA ASN A 84 11.28 36.44 21.66
C ASN A 84 12.02 35.42 22.54
N LYS A 85 11.29 34.72 23.42
CA LYS A 85 11.86 33.70 24.32
C LYS A 85 11.63 32.29 23.77
N GLU A 86 12.67 31.46 23.81
CA GLU A 86 12.56 30.04 23.48
C GLU A 86 11.64 29.33 24.47
N ASN A 87 10.40 29.08 24.05
CA ASN A 87 9.40 28.34 24.80
C ASN A 87 8.82 27.21 23.94
N PRO A 88 8.87 25.93 24.35
CA PRO A 88 8.27 24.83 23.61
C PRO A 88 6.73 24.77 23.72
N GLU A 89 6.11 25.62 24.53
CA GLU A 89 4.66 25.66 24.72
C GLU A 89 3.93 26.44 23.61
N PHE A 90 2.77 25.96 23.20
CA PHE A 90 1.85 26.64 22.28
C PHE A 90 0.41 26.17 22.46
N ASP A 91 -0.53 27.04 22.13
CA ASP A 91 -1.97 26.77 22.23
C ASP A 91 -2.62 26.83 20.84
N LEU A 92 -3.51 25.86 20.57
CA LEU A 92 -4.36 25.83 19.38
C LEU A 92 -5.82 26.08 19.78
N HIS A 93 -6.41 27.15 19.26
CA HIS A 93 -7.75 27.59 19.60
C HIS A 93 -8.74 27.14 18.53
N PHE A 94 -9.35 25.97 18.73
CA PHE A 94 -10.53 25.53 17.98
C PHE A 94 -11.78 25.95 18.78
N GLU A 95 -12.84 25.12 18.79
CA GLU A 95 -13.97 25.26 19.73
C GLU A 95 -13.50 25.22 21.20
N LYS A 96 -12.41 24.49 21.48
CA LYS A 96 -11.74 24.42 22.78
C LYS A 96 -10.27 24.79 22.63
N VAL A 97 -9.69 25.36 23.68
CA VAL A 97 -8.25 25.68 23.73
C VAL A 97 -7.46 24.42 24.07
N TYR A 98 -6.60 23.99 23.15
CA TYR A 98 -5.70 22.86 23.33
C TYR A 98 -4.27 23.34 23.60
N LYS A 99 -3.83 23.16 24.85
CA LYS A 99 -2.49 23.55 25.31
C LYS A 99 -1.48 22.40 25.13
N TRP A 100 -0.42 22.67 24.39
CA TRP A 100 0.60 21.69 24.03
C TRP A 100 2.01 22.15 24.41
N VAL A 101 2.85 21.19 24.73
CA VAL A 101 4.28 21.38 24.97
C VAL A 101 5.04 20.51 23.97
N ALA A 102 5.75 21.12 23.03
CA ALA A 102 6.56 20.42 22.05
C ALA A 102 7.81 19.79 22.68
N SER A 103 8.40 18.80 22.01
CA SER A 103 9.64 18.17 22.46
C SER A 103 10.86 19.11 22.35
N SER A 104 10.81 20.09 21.45
CA SER A 104 11.78 21.17 21.31
C SER A 104 11.13 22.42 20.72
N THR A 105 11.75 23.59 20.97
CA THR A 105 11.34 24.88 20.39
C THR A 105 11.46 24.87 18.85
N ALA A 106 12.48 24.18 18.31
CA ALA A 106 12.66 24.04 16.86
C ALA A 106 11.52 23.26 16.20
N GLU A 107 11.08 22.15 16.81
CA GLU A 107 9.92 21.38 16.31
C GLU A 107 8.62 22.19 16.40
N LYS A 108 8.42 22.95 17.49
CA LYS A 108 7.29 23.88 17.62
C LYS A 108 7.26 24.88 16.45
N ASN A 109 8.37 25.57 16.24
CA ASN A 109 8.48 26.61 15.23
C ASN A 109 8.26 26.07 13.82
N SER A 110 8.86 24.92 13.49
CA SER A 110 8.64 24.25 12.19
C SER A 110 7.17 23.86 11.97
N PHE A 111 6.49 23.39 13.03
CA PHE A 111 5.08 23.03 12.96
C PHE A 111 4.16 24.25 12.78
N ILE A 112 4.42 25.34 13.51
CA ILE A 112 3.67 26.61 13.40
C ILE A 112 3.85 27.22 12.01
N SER A 113 5.09 27.29 11.49
CA SER A 113 5.34 27.76 10.11
C SER A 113 4.62 26.90 9.07
N CYS A 114 4.52 25.59 9.28
CA CYS A 114 3.76 24.71 8.39
C CYS A 114 2.25 25.02 8.43
N ILE A 115 1.67 25.25 9.62
CA ILE A 115 0.26 25.66 9.76
C ILE A 115 0.02 27.01 9.07
N TRP A 116 0.94 27.96 9.21
CA TRP A 116 0.85 29.26 8.53
C TRP A 116 0.90 29.13 7.01
N LYS A 117 1.86 28.37 6.46
CA LYS A 117 1.94 28.09 5.01
C LYS A 117 0.65 27.41 4.48
N LEU A 118 0.06 26.51 5.27
CA LEU A 118 -1.21 25.86 4.95
C LEU A 118 -2.40 26.82 4.96
N ASN A 119 -2.44 27.74 5.93
CA ASN A 119 -3.43 28.81 6.00
C ASN A 119 -3.40 29.68 4.75
N GLN A 120 -2.22 30.16 4.34
CA GLN A 120 -2.08 31.01 3.14
C GLN A 120 -2.48 30.27 1.85
N ARG A 121 -2.18 28.97 1.77
CA ARG A 121 -2.35 28.21 0.52
C ARG A 121 -3.78 27.69 0.31
N TYR A 122 -4.48 27.30 1.37
CA TYR A 122 -5.73 26.55 1.25
C TYR A 122 -6.93 27.18 1.99
N LEU A 123 -6.72 28.16 2.86
CA LEU A 123 -7.79 28.79 3.62
C LEU A 123 -8.03 30.22 3.16
N ARG A 124 -9.31 30.58 2.95
CA ARG A 124 -9.73 31.96 2.69
C ARG A 124 -9.90 32.77 3.99
N LYS A 125 -10.15 32.09 5.10
CA LYS A 125 -10.26 32.70 6.44
C LYS A 125 -8.86 32.78 7.04
N LYS A 126 -8.38 33.98 7.38
CA LYS A 126 -7.09 34.17 8.03
C LYS A 126 -7.16 33.70 9.49
N ILE A 127 -6.41 32.66 9.83
CA ILE A 127 -6.09 32.29 11.22
C ILE A 127 -5.21 33.38 11.84
N GLU A 128 -5.47 33.77 13.10
CA GLU A 128 -4.65 34.72 13.83
C GLU A 128 -3.44 34.02 14.48
N PHE A 129 -2.24 34.58 14.30
CA PHE A 129 -1.00 34.08 14.90
C PHE A 129 -0.53 35.07 15.95
N VAL A 130 -0.56 34.65 17.22
CA VAL A 130 -0.28 35.49 18.39
C VAL A 130 1.03 35.03 19.03
N ASN A 131 1.88 35.98 19.44
CA ASN A 131 3.19 35.71 20.03
C ASN A 131 4.12 34.83 19.17
N VAL A 132 3.96 34.87 17.85
CA VAL A 132 4.82 34.16 16.89
C VAL A 132 5.90 35.10 16.37
N SER A 133 7.16 34.67 16.33
CA SER A 133 8.24 35.45 15.73
C SER A 133 7.96 35.74 14.25
N SER A 134 8.16 36.99 13.82
CA SER A 134 7.96 37.44 12.44
C SER A 134 8.82 36.64 11.44
N GLN A 135 10.01 36.20 11.86
CA GLN A 135 10.91 35.38 11.05
C GLN A 135 10.30 34.03 10.65
N LEU A 136 9.38 33.48 11.44
CA LEU A 136 8.69 32.22 11.14
C LEU A 136 7.58 32.38 10.09
N LEU A 137 7.19 33.63 9.80
CA LEU A 137 6.11 34.03 8.92
C LEU A 137 6.63 34.66 7.61
N GLU A 138 7.95 34.69 7.37
CA GLU A 138 8.57 35.47 6.28
C GLU A 138 9.04 34.67 5.05
N GLU A 139 8.82 33.35 4.97
CA GLU A 139 9.21 32.56 3.79
C GLU A 139 8.10 32.46 2.73
N LEU A 140 7.93 33.53 1.96
CA LEU A 140 7.58 33.57 0.53
C LEU A 140 7.87 35.00 0.02
N PRO A 141 8.25 35.20 -1.25
CA PRO A 141 8.54 36.53 -1.79
C PRO A 141 7.32 37.41 -1.60
N LYS A 142 7.51 38.58 -0.99
CA LYS A 142 6.55 39.67 -1.12
C LYS A 142 6.45 39.96 -2.61
N VAL A 143 5.37 39.51 -3.25
CA VAL A 143 4.83 40.27 -4.37
C VAL A 143 4.46 41.59 -3.71
N THR A 144 5.34 42.55 -3.89
CA THR A 144 5.07 43.96 -3.66
C THR A 144 3.80 44.26 -4.44
N GLU A 145 2.68 44.34 -3.73
CA GLU A 145 1.66 45.31 -4.08
C GLU A 145 2.40 46.65 -4.09
N GLU A 146 2.71 47.15 -5.29
CA GLU A 146 3.01 48.56 -5.50
C GLU A 146 1.76 49.35 -5.11
N SER A 147 1.61 49.57 -3.81
CA SER A 147 1.01 50.79 -3.31
C SER A 147 1.91 51.93 -3.77
N VAL A 148 1.50 52.55 -4.87
CA VAL A 148 1.91 53.88 -5.32
C VAL A 148 1.96 54.81 -4.11
N PRO A 149 3.12 55.38 -3.74
CA PRO A 149 3.14 56.63 -3.03
C PRO A 149 2.93 57.72 -4.08
N SER A 150 1.75 58.33 -4.09
CA SER A 150 1.54 59.63 -4.72
C SER A 150 2.52 60.63 -4.10
N GLY A 151 3.68 60.77 -4.73
CA GLY A 151 4.50 61.98 -4.69
C GLY A 151 4.17 62.75 -5.95
N GLU A 152 3.36 63.81 -5.80
CA GLU A 152 3.16 64.81 -6.84
C GLU A 152 4.53 65.37 -7.24
N ASN A 153 4.93 65.11 -8.48
CA ASN A 153 5.85 65.97 -9.21
C ASN A 153 5.27 66.12 -10.62
N GLN A 154 4.86 67.35 -10.90
CA GLN A 154 4.24 67.77 -12.15
C GLN A 154 5.11 67.43 -13.36
N SER A 155 4.47 66.78 -14.31
CA SER A 155 4.91 66.65 -15.69
C SER A 155 5.00 68.03 -16.34
N VAL A 156 6.19 68.39 -16.81
CA VAL A 156 6.43 69.49 -17.75
C VAL A 156 6.02 69.03 -19.14
N ALA A 157 4.88 69.52 -19.63
CA ALA A 157 4.58 69.56 -21.07
C ALA A 157 3.50 70.61 -21.37
N GLY A 158 3.97 71.75 -21.90
CA GLY A 158 3.24 72.53 -22.89
C GLY A 158 2.50 73.77 -22.38
N GLY A 159 3.00 74.93 -22.81
CA GLY A 159 2.14 76.04 -23.22
C GLY A 159 2.14 77.24 -22.27
N ASP A 160 2.83 78.30 -22.71
CA ASP A 160 2.57 79.70 -22.42
C ASP A 160 2.07 80.03 -21.01
N GLU A 161 3.02 80.16 -20.09
CA GLU A 161 2.91 81.16 -19.03
C GLU A 161 4.10 82.10 -19.14
N GLU A 162 3.80 83.36 -19.46
CA GLU A 162 4.60 84.51 -19.03
C GLU A 162 4.75 84.43 -17.50
N SER A 163 5.71 83.62 -17.04
CA SER A 163 6.24 83.73 -15.69
C SER A 163 7.14 84.95 -15.71
N LEU A 164 6.59 86.05 -15.22
CA LEU A 164 7.36 87.14 -14.63
C LEU A 164 8.52 86.51 -13.84
N ASP A 165 9.75 86.90 -14.15
CA ASP A 165 10.93 86.61 -13.32
C ASP A 165 10.55 86.88 -11.86
N GLU A 166 10.24 85.81 -11.13
CA GLU A 166 9.99 85.87 -9.70
C GLU A 166 11.33 86.28 -9.09
N TYR A 167 11.38 87.50 -8.57
CA TYR A 167 12.61 88.07 -8.01
C TYR A 167 13.11 87.13 -6.90
N GLN A 168 14.14 86.36 -7.22
CA GLN A 168 14.75 85.45 -6.26
C GLN A 168 15.55 86.29 -5.28
N GLU A 169 15.05 86.41 -4.05
CA GLU A 169 15.76 87.09 -2.97
C GLU A 169 17.14 86.45 -2.79
N LEU A 170 18.19 87.29 -2.81
CA LEU A 170 19.57 86.86 -2.57
C LEU A 170 19.61 86.08 -1.26
N ASN A 171 20.21 84.89 -1.28
CA ASN A 171 20.37 84.12 -0.07
C ASN A 171 21.28 84.90 0.89
N ALA A 172 21.10 84.77 2.21
CA ALA A 172 21.87 85.52 3.21
C ALA A 172 23.41 85.35 3.06
N LYS A 173 23.85 84.26 2.41
CA LYS A 173 25.26 84.05 2.01
C LYS A 173 25.68 84.85 0.78
N GLU A 174 24.81 84.95 -0.22
CA GLU A 174 25.06 85.71 -1.45
C GLU A 174 25.05 87.21 -1.14
N GLU A 175 24.15 87.66 -0.26
CA GLU A 175 24.15 89.03 0.27
C GLU A 175 25.46 89.33 1.01
N GLN A 176 25.93 88.41 1.86
CA GLN A 176 27.18 88.55 2.59
C GLN A 176 28.42 88.53 1.67
N ASP A 177 28.43 87.69 0.63
CA ASP A 177 29.53 87.63 -0.34
C ASP A 177 29.56 88.88 -1.22
N ILE A 178 28.41 89.43 -1.59
CA ILE A 178 28.29 90.72 -2.29
C ILE A 178 28.77 91.86 -1.39
N GLU A 179 28.43 91.84 -0.10
CA GLU A 179 28.88 92.82 0.89
C GLU A 179 30.41 92.77 1.06
N ILE A 180 31.01 91.58 1.15
CA ILE A 180 32.47 91.39 1.21
C ILE A 180 33.17 91.85 -0.09
N MET A 181 32.56 91.57 -1.26
CA MET A 181 33.07 92.02 -2.56
C MET A 181 33.02 93.55 -2.69
N MET A 182 31.97 94.18 -2.15
CA MET A 182 31.82 95.63 -2.10
C MET A 182 32.83 96.29 -1.14
N ASP A 183 33.10 95.68 0.02
CA ASP A 183 34.09 96.16 0.99
C ASP A 183 35.53 96.10 0.47
N GLY A 184 35.84 95.13 -0.40
CA GLY A 184 37.16 94.98 -1.04
C GLY A 184 37.48 95.99 -2.15
N CYS A 185 36.54 96.87 -2.52
CA CYS A 185 36.67 97.79 -3.65
C CYS A 185 36.69 99.26 -3.20
N GLU A 186 37.81 99.70 -2.62
CA GLU A 186 38.05 101.07 -2.13
C GLU A 186 37.94 102.20 -3.20
N TYR A 187 37.72 101.87 -4.48
CA TYR A 187 37.58 102.82 -5.59
C TYR A 187 36.14 103.14 -6.00
N ALA A 188 35.13 102.50 -5.38
CA ALA A 188 33.72 102.60 -5.81
C ALA A 188 33.13 104.02 -5.75
N ILE A 189 33.68 104.91 -4.91
CA ILE A 189 33.15 106.29 -4.75
C ILE A 189 33.77 107.27 -5.75
N SER A 190 34.92 106.94 -6.37
CA SER A 190 35.69 107.89 -7.20
C SER A 190 35.63 107.60 -8.70
N ASN A 191 35.40 106.34 -9.12
CA ASN A 191 35.33 105.98 -10.54
C ASN A 191 34.49 104.72 -10.79
N ALA A 192 33.18 104.90 -10.98
CA ALA A 192 32.21 103.81 -11.18
C ALA A 192 32.47 102.98 -12.47
N GLU A 193 33.07 103.60 -13.49
CA GLU A 193 33.35 102.94 -14.77
C GLU A 193 34.44 101.86 -14.62
N ALA A 194 35.51 102.17 -13.88
CA ALA A 194 36.58 101.21 -13.60
C ALA A 194 36.12 100.04 -12.69
N PHE A 195 35.16 100.29 -11.80
CA PHE A 195 34.55 99.24 -10.98
C PHE A 195 33.65 98.31 -11.80
N ALA A 196 32.83 98.86 -12.71
CA ALA A 196 32.00 98.08 -13.62
C ALA A 196 32.84 97.22 -14.59
N GLU A 197 33.96 97.73 -15.10
CA GLU A 197 34.88 96.95 -15.94
C GLU A 197 35.52 95.79 -15.18
N LYS A 198 35.94 96.01 -13.92
CA LYS A 198 36.52 94.95 -13.09
C LYS A 198 35.49 93.86 -12.78
N LEU A 199 34.26 94.24 -12.42
CA LEU A 199 33.17 93.30 -12.15
C LEU A 199 32.75 92.54 -13.42
N SER A 200 32.74 93.21 -14.58
CA SER A 200 32.51 92.57 -15.87
C SER A 200 33.63 91.58 -16.24
N SER A 201 34.88 91.90 -15.93
CA SER A 201 36.00 90.99 -16.15
C SER A 201 35.95 89.78 -15.23
N GLU A 202 35.61 89.97 -13.95
CA GLU A 202 35.46 88.87 -12.98
C GLU A 202 34.26 87.98 -13.32
N LEU A 203 33.14 88.57 -13.75
CA LEU A 203 31.97 87.83 -14.23
C LEU A 203 32.30 87.02 -15.48
N GLN A 204 33.05 87.56 -16.43
CA GLN A 204 33.47 86.83 -17.64
C GLN A 204 34.38 85.62 -17.31
N VAL A 205 35.26 85.76 -16.32
CA VAL A 205 36.11 84.64 -15.85
C VAL A 205 35.26 83.59 -15.14
N LEU A 206 34.29 84.01 -14.32
CA LEU A 206 33.40 83.11 -13.60
C LEU A 206 32.45 82.38 -14.56
N ASP A 207 31.90 83.05 -15.56
CA ASP A 207 31.12 82.43 -16.65
C ASP A 207 31.97 81.41 -17.42
N GLY A 208 33.24 81.73 -17.71
CA GLY A 208 34.18 80.79 -18.31
C GLY A 208 34.40 79.52 -17.46
N ALA A 209 34.56 79.68 -16.14
CA ALA A 209 34.71 78.58 -15.20
C ALA A 209 33.43 77.76 -15.01
N ASN A 210 32.27 78.43 -15.05
CA ASN A 210 30.96 77.80 -14.93
C ASN A 210 30.65 76.95 -16.17
N ILE A 211 30.89 77.50 -17.38
CA ILE A 211 30.76 76.75 -18.64
C ILE A 211 31.67 75.52 -18.63
N GLN A 212 32.93 75.64 -18.20
CA GLN A 212 33.84 74.49 -18.13
C GLN A 212 33.39 73.43 -17.12
N SER A 213 32.85 73.83 -15.97
CA SER A 213 32.34 72.90 -14.95
C SER A 213 31.08 72.17 -15.42
N ILE A 214 30.16 72.89 -16.08
CA ILE A 214 28.96 72.32 -16.70
C ILE A 214 29.38 71.33 -17.82
N MET A 215 30.29 71.72 -18.71
CA MET A 215 30.79 70.84 -19.78
C MET A 215 31.54 69.60 -19.24
N ALA A 216 32.28 69.72 -18.14
CA ALA A 216 32.94 68.58 -17.51
C ALA A 216 31.93 67.61 -16.88
N SER A 217 30.88 68.14 -16.25
CA SER A 217 29.79 67.36 -15.66
C SER A 217 28.99 66.62 -16.74
N GLU A 218 28.72 67.25 -17.89
CA GLU A 218 28.02 66.65 -19.02
C GLU A 218 28.80 65.46 -19.59
N LYS A 219 30.13 65.56 -19.71
CA LYS A 219 30.98 64.44 -20.14
C LYS A 219 30.96 63.28 -19.14
N GLN A 220 30.99 63.57 -17.84
CA GLN A 220 30.89 62.53 -16.80
C GLN A 220 29.53 61.84 -16.79
N VAL A 221 28.44 62.59 -16.97
CA VAL A 221 27.08 62.03 -17.07
C VAL A 221 26.95 61.13 -18.30
N ASN A 222 27.51 61.53 -19.44
CA ASN A 222 27.52 60.70 -20.66
C ASN A 222 28.29 59.38 -20.48
N ILE A 223 29.45 59.41 -19.80
CA ILE A 223 30.21 58.19 -19.49
C ILE A 223 29.42 57.28 -18.55
N LEU A 224 28.76 57.85 -17.53
CA LEU A 224 27.93 57.09 -16.61
C LEU A 224 26.74 56.44 -17.34
N MET A 225 26.11 57.16 -18.26
CA MET A 225 25.04 56.64 -19.12
C MET A 225 25.53 55.45 -19.96
N GLN A 226 26.70 55.56 -20.58
CA GLN A 226 27.29 54.45 -21.33
C GLN A 226 27.59 53.22 -20.48
N LEU A 227 28.12 53.42 -19.26
CA LEU A 227 28.36 52.31 -18.33
C LEU A 227 27.05 51.65 -17.87
N LEU A 228 25.98 52.43 -17.71
CA LEU A 228 24.64 51.92 -17.40
C LEU A 228 24.05 51.12 -18.56
N ASP A 229 24.19 51.60 -19.80
CA ASP A 229 23.76 50.88 -21.00
C ASP A 229 24.53 49.57 -21.17
N GLU A 230 25.83 49.56 -20.89
CA GLU A 230 26.65 48.36 -20.96
C GLU A 230 26.30 47.36 -19.83
N ALA A 231 26.02 47.86 -18.63
CA ALA A 231 25.51 47.04 -17.53
C ALA A 231 24.12 46.45 -17.84
N LEU A 232 23.21 47.23 -18.43
CA LEU A 232 21.90 46.75 -18.89
C LEU A 232 22.05 45.64 -19.92
N LYS A 233 22.96 45.82 -20.89
CA LYS A 233 23.23 44.80 -21.90
C LYS A 233 23.81 43.51 -21.34
N GLU A 234 24.62 43.59 -20.29
CA GLU A 234 25.10 42.39 -19.56
C GLU A 234 23.97 41.72 -18.78
N VAL A 235 23.05 42.49 -18.19
CA VAL A 235 21.86 41.94 -17.53
C VAL A 235 20.96 41.20 -18.54
N ASP A 236 20.71 41.78 -19.72
CA ASP A 236 19.93 41.12 -20.79
C ASP A 236 20.58 39.79 -21.22
N GLN A 237 21.91 39.75 -21.34
CA GLN A 237 22.64 38.51 -21.64
C GLN A 237 22.47 37.45 -20.55
N ILE A 238 22.46 37.86 -19.27
CA ILE A 238 22.23 36.96 -18.14
C ILE A 238 20.78 36.44 -18.15
N GLU A 239 19.81 37.30 -18.43
CA GLU A 239 18.40 36.92 -18.55
C GLU A 239 18.17 35.90 -19.67
N HIS A 240 18.81 36.10 -20.83
CA HIS A 240 18.77 35.12 -21.92
C HIS A 240 19.40 33.78 -21.53
N LYS A 241 20.55 33.80 -20.83
CA LYS A 241 21.20 32.58 -20.33
C LYS A 241 20.30 31.85 -19.32
N LEU A 242 19.70 32.57 -18.38
CA LEU A 242 18.77 32.02 -17.40
C LEU A 242 17.56 31.39 -18.07
N SER A 243 16.97 32.08 -19.06
CA SER A 243 15.84 31.56 -19.84
C SER A 243 16.20 30.26 -20.55
N SER A 244 17.40 30.17 -21.14
CA SER A 244 17.88 28.95 -21.80
C SER A 244 18.07 27.78 -20.83
N TYR A 245 18.53 28.05 -19.61
CA TYR A 245 18.69 27.03 -18.58
C TYR A 245 17.36 26.58 -18.02
N GLU A 246 16.39 27.48 -17.87
CA GLU A 246 15.05 27.14 -17.44
C GLU A 246 14.33 26.25 -18.46
N GLU A 247 14.46 26.55 -19.75
CA GLU A 247 13.91 25.71 -20.82
C GLU A 247 14.54 24.31 -20.84
N MET A 248 15.87 24.21 -20.65
CA MET A 248 16.55 22.93 -20.54
C MET A 248 16.11 22.14 -19.30
N LEU A 249 15.98 22.81 -18.15
CA LEU A 249 15.49 22.19 -16.91
C LEU A 249 14.05 21.71 -17.03
N GLN A 250 13.20 22.46 -17.72
CA GLN A 250 11.82 22.08 -18.00
C GLN A 250 11.76 20.83 -18.89
N SER A 251 12.57 20.77 -19.95
CA SER A 251 12.69 19.59 -20.82
C SER A 251 13.20 18.35 -20.05
N VAL A 252 14.22 18.51 -19.21
CA VAL A 252 14.74 17.41 -18.37
C VAL A 252 13.69 16.94 -17.36
N LYS A 253 12.92 17.86 -16.79
CA LYS A 253 11.83 17.52 -15.86
C LYS A 253 10.73 16.72 -16.55
N GLU A 254 10.32 17.11 -17.76
CA GLU A 254 9.33 16.37 -18.54
C GLU A 254 9.81 14.96 -18.90
N GLN A 255 11.09 14.83 -19.28
CA GLN A 255 11.70 13.52 -19.51
C GLN A 255 11.75 12.68 -18.23
N MET A 256 12.10 13.26 -17.08
CA MET A 256 12.12 12.58 -15.79
C MET A 256 10.73 12.12 -15.36
N ASP A 257 9.70 12.94 -15.57
CA ASP A 257 8.31 12.58 -15.28
C ASP A 257 7.85 11.42 -16.16
N HIS A 258 8.20 11.42 -17.46
CA HIS A 258 7.92 10.30 -18.36
C HIS A 258 8.64 9.01 -17.93
N ILE A 259 9.92 9.11 -17.52
CA ILE A 259 10.69 7.97 -17.00
C ILE A 259 10.06 7.44 -15.70
N SER A 260 9.63 8.32 -14.80
CA SER A 260 8.97 7.93 -13.55
C SER A 260 7.68 7.17 -13.83
N GLN A 261 6.81 7.69 -14.70
CA GLN A 261 5.56 7.02 -15.09
C GLN A 261 5.84 5.66 -15.75
N SER A 262 6.83 5.59 -16.63
CA SER A 262 7.23 4.33 -17.26
C SER A 262 7.73 3.32 -16.22
N ASN A 263 8.56 3.75 -15.27
CA ASN A 263 9.05 2.90 -14.21
C ASN A 263 7.93 2.42 -13.28
N ASP A 264 6.96 3.26 -12.96
CA ASP A 264 5.78 2.87 -12.16
C ASP A 264 4.95 1.80 -12.87
N LEU A 265 4.76 1.92 -14.19
CA LEU A 265 4.10 0.89 -15.00
C LEU A 265 4.90 -0.42 -15.02
N ILE A 266 6.23 -0.35 -15.11
CA ILE A 266 7.09 -1.54 -15.04
C ILE A 266 7.00 -2.20 -13.66
N GLN A 267 7.01 -1.43 -12.57
CA GLN A 267 6.85 -1.97 -11.22
C GLN A 267 5.48 -2.60 -11.01
N LEU A 268 4.42 -1.98 -11.52
CA LEU A 268 3.08 -2.54 -11.48
C LEU A 268 3.00 -3.85 -12.28
N SER A 269 3.57 -3.87 -13.49
CA SER A 269 3.66 -5.07 -14.33
C SER A 269 4.43 -6.19 -13.63
N ASN A 270 5.59 -5.89 -13.04
CA ASN A 270 6.37 -6.87 -12.28
C ASN A 270 5.62 -7.40 -11.06
N THR A 271 4.92 -6.52 -10.32
CA THR A 271 4.10 -6.93 -9.18
C THR A 271 2.96 -7.85 -9.62
N ASN A 272 2.31 -7.53 -10.75
CA ASN A 272 1.26 -8.37 -11.32
C ASN A 272 1.80 -9.72 -11.80
N ASN A 273 2.98 -9.74 -12.43
CA ASN A 273 3.65 -10.97 -12.87
C ASN A 273 4.03 -11.86 -11.68
N LEU A 274 4.50 -11.30 -10.57
CA LEU A 274 4.79 -12.05 -9.35
C LEU A 274 3.52 -12.68 -8.77
N LYS A 275 2.44 -11.90 -8.64
CA LYS A 275 1.14 -12.42 -8.18
C LYS A 275 0.59 -13.50 -9.11
N LEU A 276 0.72 -13.30 -10.42
CA LEU A 276 0.30 -14.28 -11.41
C LEU A 276 1.12 -15.57 -11.29
N LEU A 277 2.43 -15.46 -11.08
CA LEU A 277 3.31 -16.60 -10.86
C LEU A 277 2.89 -17.37 -9.60
N GLU A 278 2.63 -16.69 -8.49
CA GLU A 278 2.14 -17.32 -7.25
C GLU A 278 0.82 -18.08 -7.47
N GLU A 279 -0.12 -17.53 -8.26
CA GLU A 279 -1.37 -18.22 -8.57
C GLU A 279 -1.16 -19.42 -9.51
N ILE A 280 -0.28 -19.30 -10.51
CA ILE A 280 0.06 -20.42 -11.39
C ILE A 280 0.77 -21.53 -10.60
N GLU A 281 1.72 -21.19 -9.74
CA GLU A 281 2.40 -22.15 -8.86
C GLU A 281 1.40 -22.84 -7.93
N PHE A 282 0.44 -22.10 -7.37
CA PHE A 282 -0.63 -22.70 -6.59
C PHE A 282 -1.42 -23.71 -7.41
N LEU A 283 -1.88 -23.36 -8.62
CA LEU A 283 -2.65 -24.26 -9.47
C LEU A 283 -1.85 -25.49 -9.90
N VAL A 284 -0.59 -25.32 -10.32
CA VAL A 284 0.27 -26.43 -10.77
C VAL A 284 0.58 -27.38 -9.62
N ASN A 285 0.91 -26.87 -8.43
CA ASN A 285 1.26 -27.72 -7.30
C ASN A 285 0.08 -28.51 -6.73
N HIS A 286 -1.16 -28.00 -6.90
CA HIS A 286 -2.35 -28.58 -6.27
C HIS A 286 -3.24 -29.36 -7.25
N LEU A 287 -3.25 -29.01 -8.54
CA LEU A 287 -4.06 -29.66 -9.57
C LEU A 287 -3.25 -30.56 -10.52
N ASP A 288 -1.99 -30.86 -10.20
CA ASP A 288 -1.20 -31.84 -10.93
C ASP A 288 -1.27 -33.22 -10.25
N LEU A 289 -1.53 -34.24 -11.06
CA LEU A 289 -1.50 -35.63 -10.64
C LEU A 289 -0.43 -36.35 -11.47
N SER A 290 0.53 -36.96 -10.79
CA SER A 290 1.66 -37.58 -11.48
C SER A 290 1.19 -38.64 -12.49
N LYS A 291 1.89 -38.73 -13.64
CA LYS A 291 1.60 -39.75 -14.67
C LYS A 291 1.66 -41.18 -14.11
N GLY A 292 2.43 -41.40 -13.04
CA GLY A 292 2.48 -42.68 -12.32
C GLY A 292 1.18 -42.99 -11.59
N HIS A 293 0.59 -42.01 -10.89
CA HIS A 293 -0.71 -42.17 -10.23
C HIS A 293 -1.83 -42.38 -11.23
N ILE A 294 -1.84 -41.66 -12.36
CA ILE A 294 -2.82 -41.86 -13.42
C ILE A 294 -2.76 -43.31 -13.94
N LYS A 295 -1.57 -43.82 -14.26
CA LYS A 295 -1.39 -45.21 -14.72
C LYS A 295 -1.81 -46.24 -13.66
N ALA A 296 -1.51 -45.99 -12.38
CA ALA A 296 -1.94 -46.87 -11.30
C ALA A 296 -3.47 -46.95 -11.19
N LEU A 297 -4.17 -45.83 -11.38
CA LEU A 297 -5.64 -45.82 -11.35
C LEU A 297 -6.28 -46.43 -12.61
N THR A 298 -5.69 -46.19 -13.79
CA THR A 298 -6.23 -46.72 -15.05
C THR A 298 -5.94 -48.20 -15.21
N ASP A 299 -4.69 -48.63 -15.00
CA ASP A 299 -4.18 -49.96 -15.38
C ASP A 299 -3.60 -50.77 -14.21
N GLY A 300 -3.53 -50.22 -13.00
CA GLY A 300 -2.85 -50.85 -11.86
C GLY A 300 -3.45 -52.19 -11.43
N ASP A 301 -2.58 -53.18 -11.24
CA ASP A 301 -3.00 -54.51 -10.78
C ASP A 301 -3.61 -54.44 -9.37
N LEU A 302 -4.85 -54.93 -9.24
CA LEU A 302 -5.57 -54.98 -7.96
C LEU A 302 -5.41 -56.34 -7.26
N SER A 303 -4.61 -57.26 -7.81
CA SER A 303 -4.41 -58.62 -7.27
C SER A 303 -3.14 -58.71 -6.42
N SER A 304 -2.09 -57.97 -6.80
CA SER A 304 -0.83 -57.91 -6.07
C SER A 304 -0.87 -56.90 -4.91
N SER A 305 -0.25 -57.25 -3.76
CA SER A 305 -0.12 -56.33 -2.61
C SER A 305 0.54 -55.00 -2.98
N LYS A 306 1.56 -55.04 -3.84
CA LYS A 306 2.25 -53.82 -4.32
C LYS A 306 1.37 -52.97 -5.23
N GLY A 307 0.52 -53.62 -6.03
CA GLY A 307 -0.44 -52.94 -6.90
C GLY A 307 -1.56 -52.28 -6.11
N ILE A 308 -2.09 -52.96 -5.08
CA ILE A 308 -3.08 -52.41 -4.15
C ILE A 308 -2.53 -51.17 -3.43
N GLU A 309 -1.29 -51.22 -2.92
CA GLU A 309 -0.64 -50.06 -2.29
C GLU A 309 -0.46 -48.89 -3.27
N ALA A 310 0.00 -49.16 -4.50
CA ALA A 310 0.16 -48.14 -5.53
C ALA A 310 -1.18 -47.49 -5.91
N CYS A 311 -2.24 -48.28 -6.06
CA CYS A 311 -3.60 -47.79 -6.31
C CYS A 311 -4.15 -47.00 -5.13
N THR A 312 -3.87 -47.42 -3.89
CA THR A 312 -4.30 -46.70 -2.67
C THR A 312 -3.63 -45.33 -2.60
N ASN A 313 -2.31 -45.26 -2.77
CA ASN A 313 -1.58 -44.00 -2.78
C ASN A 313 -2.05 -43.07 -3.91
N ALA A 314 -2.32 -43.63 -5.10
CA ALA A 314 -2.85 -42.85 -6.22
C ALA A 314 -4.29 -42.35 -5.98
N ALA A 315 -5.13 -43.14 -5.33
CA ALA A 315 -6.50 -42.79 -4.98
C ALA A 315 -6.56 -41.70 -3.88
N GLU A 316 -5.67 -41.79 -2.89
CA GLU A 316 -5.49 -40.74 -1.88
C GLU A 316 -4.99 -39.43 -2.51
N ALA A 317 -3.99 -39.48 -3.40
CA ALA A 317 -3.51 -38.31 -4.12
C ALA A 317 -4.60 -37.67 -4.98
N LEU A 318 -5.40 -38.47 -5.70
CA LEU A 318 -6.54 -37.98 -6.46
C LEU A 318 -7.58 -37.28 -5.56
N LEU A 319 -7.88 -37.85 -4.40
CA LEU A 319 -8.83 -37.26 -3.45
C LEU A 319 -8.31 -35.92 -2.90
N GLN A 320 -7.02 -35.82 -2.60
CA GLN A 320 -6.36 -34.57 -2.20
C GLN A 320 -6.49 -33.51 -3.29
N CYS A 321 -6.17 -33.86 -4.55
CA CYS A 321 -6.31 -32.98 -5.72
C CYS A 321 -7.76 -32.47 -5.93
N MET A 322 -8.77 -33.29 -5.63
CA MET A 322 -10.18 -32.92 -5.79
C MET A 322 -10.73 -32.07 -4.63
N ASN A 323 -10.20 -32.22 -3.42
CA ASN A 323 -10.71 -31.56 -2.21
C ASN A 323 -10.05 -30.21 -1.89
N ILE A 324 -9.11 -29.73 -2.73
CA ILE A 324 -8.52 -28.41 -2.54
C ILE A 324 -9.56 -27.31 -2.68
N ALA A 325 -9.59 -26.42 -1.70
CA ALA A 325 -10.38 -25.19 -1.76
C ALA A 325 -9.81 -24.25 -2.82
N LEU A 326 -10.45 -24.23 -3.99
CA LEU A 326 -10.12 -23.29 -5.05
C LEU A 326 -10.40 -21.85 -4.59
N ARG A 327 -9.47 -20.93 -4.91
CA ARG A 327 -9.67 -19.50 -4.68
C ARG A 327 -10.83 -18.96 -5.55
N PRO A 328 -11.55 -17.92 -5.10
CA PRO A 328 -12.56 -17.25 -5.91
C PRO A 328 -11.98 -16.86 -7.28
N GLY A 329 -12.65 -17.24 -8.37
CA GLY A 329 -12.19 -16.98 -9.74
C GLY A 329 -11.60 -18.20 -10.45
N HIS A 330 -10.94 -19.13 -9.75
CA HIS A 330 -10.36 -20.33 -10.37
C HIS A 330 -11.39 -21.20 -11.09
N GLY A 331 -12.64 -21.23 -10.59
CA GLY A 331 -13.74 -21.94 -11.24
C GLY A 331 -14.13 -21.42 -12.62
N HIS A 332 -13.71 -20.21 -13.02
CA HIS A 332 -13.95 -19.66 -14.35
C HIS A 332 -12.85 -20.02 -15.36
N LEU A 333 -11.71 -20.55 -14.89
CA LEU A 333 -10.62 -20.96 -15.77
C LEU A 333 -10.98 -22.28 -16.44
N HIS A 334 -11.00 -22.27 -17.78
CA HIS A 334 -11.33 -23.46 -18.57
C HIS A 334 -10.40 -24.64 -18.27
N SER A 335 -9.10 -24.38 -18.07
CA SER A 335 -8.11 -25.41 -17.71
C SER A 335 -8.43 -26.09 -16.37
N VAL A 336 -8.84 -25.31 -15.36
CA VAL A 336 -9.23 -25.85 -14.05
C VAL A 336 -10.50 -26.69 -14.17
N GLN A 337 -11.49 -26.21 -14.92
CA GLN A 337 -12.71 -26.98 -15.17
C GLN A 337 -12.42 -28.30 -15.90
N GLN A 338 -11.57 -28.25 -16.92
CA GLN A 338 -11.16 -29.43 -17.69
C GLN A 338 -10.41 -30.43 -16.79
N GLN A 339 -9.48 -29.97 -15.96
CA GLN A 339 -8.72 -30.83 -15.05
C GLN A 339 -9.63 -31.48 -13.99
N GLN A 340 -10.56 -30.71 -13.41
CA GLN A 340 -11.55 -31.25 -12.48
C GLN A 340 -12.45 -32.31 -13.13
N GLN A 341 -12.82 -32.11 -14.39
CA GLN A 341 -13.59 -33.08 -15.16
C GLN A 341 -12.79 -34.37 -15.39
N GLN A 342 -11.50 -34.26 -15.77
CA GLN A 342 -10.62 -35.42 -15.89
C GLN A 342 -10.47 -36.19 -14.58
N PHE A 343 -10.35 -35.51 -13.45
CA PHE A 343 -10.31 -36.16 -12.13
C PHE A 343 -11.61 -36.90 -11.82
N LYS A 344 -12.78 -36.33 -12.16
CA LYS A 344 -14.08 -37.01 -12.01
C LYS A 344 -14.15 -38.27 -12.88
N GLU A 345 -13.69 -38.21 -14.11
CA GLU A 345 -13.67 -39.36 -15.02
C GLU A 345 -12.73 -40.47 -14.54
N LEU A 346 -11.51 -40.13 -14.12
CA LEU A 346 -10.55 -41.09 -13.54
C LEU A 346 -11.12 -41.76 -12.30
N ARG A 347 -11.75 -40.99 -11.42
CA ARG A 347 -12.42 -41.46 -10.20
C ARG A 347 -13.53 -42.46 -10.51
N GLU A 348 -14.40 -42.15 -11.47
CA GLU A 348 -15.47 -43.06 -11.88
C GLU A 348 -14.95 -44.33 -12.55
N GLN A 349 -13.94 -44.22 -13.42
CA GLN A 349 -13.31 -45.37 -14.06
C GLN A 349 -12.67 -46.30 -13.02
N PHE A 350 -11.92 -45.74 -12.07
CA PHE A 350 -11.30 -46.52 -11.01
C PHE A 350 -12.35 -47.14 -10.07
N ALA A 351 -13.39 -46.39 -9.68
CA ALA A 351 -14.48 -46.93 -8.85
C ALA A 351 -15.18 -48.13 -9.52
N ARG A 352 -15.46 -48.04 -10.84
CA ARG A 352 -16.03 -49.15 -11.61
C ARG A 352 -15.08 -50.35 -11.68
N ARG A 353 -13.79 -50.12 -11.94
CA ARG A 353 -12.75 -51.15 -11.99
C ARG A 353 -12.62 -51.87 -10.65
N LEU A 354 -12.54 -51.12 -9.56
CA LEU A 354 -12.43 -51.63 -8.19
C LEU A 354 -13.66 -52.47 -7.81
N ALA A 355 -14.87 -51.97 -8.09
CA ALA A 355 -16.10 -52.69 -7.80
C ALA A 355 -16.19 -54.01 -8.59
N ASN A 356 -15.81 -54.01 -9.87
CA ASN A 356 -15.80 -55.22 -10.69
C ASN A 356 -14.75 -56.23 -10.19
N HIS A 357 -13.55 -55.77 -9.83
CA HIS A 357 -12.51 -56.62 -9.27
C HIS A 357 -12.96 -57.26 -7.97
N LEU A 358 -13.53 -56.49 -7.03
CA LEU A 358 -14.00 -57.01 -5.75
C LEU A 358 -15.17 -57.98 -5.91
N ASN A 359 -16.11 -57.71 -6.81
CA ASN A 359 -17.16 -58.68 -7.16
C ASN A 359 -16.57 -60.00 -7.70
N ASN A 360 -15.55 -59.94 -8.56
CA ASN A 360 -14.87 -61.13 -9.07
C ASN A 360 -14.12 -61.89 -7.97
N VAL A 361 -13.43 -61.18 -7.06
CA VAL A 361 -12.77 -61.78 -5.90
C VAL A 361 -13.78 -62.47 -5.00
N PHE A 362 -14.95 -61.86 -4.76
CA PHE A 362 -16.02 -62.52 -4.02
C PHE A 362 -16.40 -63.83 -4.72
N VAL A 363 -16.74 -63.80 -6.01
CA VAL A 363 -17.16 -64.99 -6.78
C VAL A 363 -16.10 -66.09 -6.81
N GLN A 364 -14.84 -65.76 -7.10
CA GLN A 364 -13.73 -66.73 -7.18
C GLN A 364 -13.50 -67.45 -5.84
N GLN A 365 -13.45 -66.70 -4.73
CA GLN A 365 -13.07 -67.29 -3.45
C GLN A 365 -14.11 -68.25 -2.86
N GLY A 366 -15.39 -68.15 -3.18
CA GLY A 366 -16.36 -69.19 -2.79
C GLY A 366 -16.52 -70.32 -3.78
N HIS A 367 -15.98 -70.23 -4.99
CA HIS A 367 -15.75 -71.44 -5.80
C HIS A 367 -14.61 -72.26 -5.18
N ASP A 368 -13.53 -71.59 -4.76
CA ASP A 368 -12.40 -72.22 -4.09
C ASP A 368 -12.78 -72.80 -2.72
N GLN A 369 -13.59 -72.10 -1.91
CA GLN A 369 -14.10 -72.66 -0.64
C GLN A 369 -15.03 -73.86 -0.83
N SER A 370 -15.77 -73.91 -1.94
CA SER A 370 -16.59 -75.08 -2.31
C SER A 370 -15.73 -76.35 -2.50
N SER A 371 -14.46 -76.19 -2.90
CA SER A 371 -13.52 -77.32 -3.04
C SER A 371 -12.94 -77.80 -1.70
N THR A 372 -12.78 -76.90 -0.72
CA THR A 372 -12.33 -77.25 0.64
C THR A 372 -13.41 -77.95 1.48
N LEU A 373 -14.69 -77.79 1.14
CA LEU A 373 -15.80 -78.54 1.74
C LEU A 373 -15.68 -80.06 1.52
N ALA A 374 -15.13 -80.48 0.36
CA ALA A 374 -14.87 -81.90 0.08
C ALA A 374 -13.84 -82.50 1.06
N GLN A 375 -12.87 -81.70 1.53
CA GLN A 375 -11.83 -82.13 2.47
C GLN A 375 -12.34 -82.18 3.92
N HIS A 376 -13.23 -81.25 4.31
CA HIS A 376 -13.84 -81.23 5.65
C HIS A 376 -15.01 -82.22 5.84
N SER A 377 -15.47 -82.87 4.77
CA SER A 377 -16.47 -83.95 4.80
C SER A 377 -16.08 -85.12 5.72
N ILE A 378 -14.78 -85.33 5.95
CA ILE A 378 -14.26 -86.42 6.79
C ILE A 378 -14.45 -86.09 8.29
N GLU A 379 -14.33 -84.83 8.70
CA GLU A 379 -14.19 -84.45 10.12
C GLU A 379 -15.42 -83.73 10.74
N LEU A 380 -16.51 -83.48 9.99
CA LEU A 380 -17.74 -82.83 10.52
C LEU A 380 -17.44 -81.47 11.20
N THR A 381 -16.58 -80.66 10.59
CA THR A 381 -16.30 -79.29 11.05
C THR A 381 -16.70 -78.28 9.98
N LEU A 382 -17.34 -77.18 10.39
CA LEU A 382 -17.57 -76.05 9.49
C LEU A 382 -16.21 -75.43 9.08
N PRO A 383 -16.04 -75.01 7.82
CA PRO A 383 -14.82 -74.34 7.37
C PRO A 383 -14.51 -73.09 8.18
N LYS A 384 -13.21 -72.79 8.38
CA LYS A 384 -12.77 -71.55 9.01
C LYS A 384 -12.60 -70.46 7.96
N HIS A 385 -13.48 -69.46 7.94
CA HIS A 385 -13.43 -68.34 6.97
C HIS A 385 -12.37 -67.25 7.30
N GLN A 386 -11.53 -67.45 8.32
CA GLN A 386 -10.50 -66.47 8.70
C GLN A 386 -9.54 -66.08 7.55
N PRO A 387 -9.06 -67.01 6.69
CA PRO A 387 -8.17 -66.65 5.58
C PRO A 387 -8.86 -65.74 4.55
N PHE A 388 -10.14 -66.01 4.24
CA PHE A 388 -10.98 -65.20 3.36
C PHE A 388 -11.12 -63.76 3.87
N HIS A 389 -11.51 -63.59 5.14
CA HIS A 389 -11.63 -62.26 5.74
C HIS A 389 -10.28 -61.54 5.82
N ARG A 390 -9.18 -62.27 6.08
CA ARG A 390 -7.83 -61.69 6.10
C ARG A 390 -7.38 -61.16 4.75
N ASP A 391 -7.75 -61.84 3.65
CA ASP A 391 -7.38 -61.39 2.31
C ASP A 391 -8.19 -60.17 1.87
N LEU A 392 -9.43 -60.04 2.34
CA LEU A 392 -10.26 -58.86 2.13
C LEU A 392 -9.77 -57.61 2.89
N LEU A 393 -9.11 -57.78 4.04
CA LEU A 393 -8.55 -56.66 4.81
C LEU A 393 -7.55 -55.82 4.02
N ARG A 394 -6.89 -56.39 3.00
CA ARG A 394 -5.96 -55.66 2.13
C ARG A 394 -6.64 -54.54 1.34
N TYR A 395 -7.94 -54.66 1.10
CA TYR A 395 -8.74 -53.67 0.37
C TYR A 395 -9.42 -52.65 1.29
N ALA A 396 -9.22 -52.70 2.62
CA ALA A 396 -9.93 -51.85 3.57
C ALA A 396 -9.80 -50.34 3.26
N LYS A 397 -8.59 -49.87 2.92
CA LYS A 397 -8.35 -48.46 2.55
C LYS A 397 -9.03 -48.06 1.25
N LEU A 398 -9.07 -48.95 0.26
CA LEU A 398 -9.76 -48.73 -1.00
C LEU A 398 -11.29 -48.73 -0.83
N MET A 399 -11.81 -49.52 0.10
CA MET A 399 -13.23 -49.51 0.48
C MET A 399 -13.62 -48.22 1.21
N GLU A 400 -12.76 -47.71 2.09
CA GLU A 400 -12.94 -46.40 2.72
C GLU A 400 -12.92 -45.27 1.69
N TRP A 401 -11.98 -45.32 0.74
CA TRP A 401 -11.94 -44.39 -0.38
C TRP A 401 -13.24 -44.45 -1.22
N LEU A 402 -13.71 -45.65 -1.57
CA LEU A 402 -14.96 -45.83 -2.33
C LEU A 402 -16.16 -45.27 -1.57
N LYS A 403 -16.25 -45.52 -0.26
CA LYS A 403 -17.32 -44.99 0.61
C LYS A 403 -17.38 -43.47 0.59
N ASN A 404 -16.23 -42.80 0.63
CA ASN A 404 -16.15 -41.33 0.66
C ASN A 404 -16.41 -40.70 -0.72
N THR A 405 -16.26 -41.47 -1.78
CA THR A 405 -16.21 -40.96 -3.15
C THR A 405 -17.48 -41.27 -3.94
N ASP A 406 -17.99 -42.50 -3.82
CA ASP A 406 -19.16 -43.03 -4.53
C ASP A 406 -19.94 -44.00 -3.61
N HIS A 407 -20.94 -43.45 -2.93
CA HIS A 407 -21.74 -44.19 -1.97
C HIS A 407 -22.60 -45.28 -2.62
N GLU A 408 -23.10 -45.06 -3.83
CA GLU A 408 -23.95 -46.02 -4.53
C GLU A 408 -23.17 -47.30 -4.89
N LYS A 409 -21.94 -47.15 -5.39
CA LYS A 409 -21.08 -48.30 -5.69
C LYS A 409 -20.65 -49.03 -4.42
N TYR A 410 -20.39 -48.30 -3.33
CA TYR A 410 -20.09 -48.89 -2.03
C TYR A 410 -21.27 -49.70 -1.48
N GLU A 411 -22.48 -49.15 -1.49
CA GLU A 411 -23.67 -49.86 -1.03
C GLU A 411 -23.99 -51.09 -1.89
N GLY A 412 -23.88 -50.96 -3.22
CA GLY A 412 -24.07 -52.07 -4.15
C GLY A 412 -23.08 -53.20 -3.88
N LEU A 413 -21.80 -52.86 -3.65
CA LEU A 413 -20.77 -53.85 -3.32
C LEU A 413 -21.01 -54.51 -1.95
N ASN A 414 -21.49 -53.74 -0.96
CA ASN A 414 -21.82 -54.27 0.36
C ASN A 414 -23.01 -55.24 0.29
N LYS A 415 -24.07 -54.92 -0.47
CA LYS A 415 -25.19 -55.83 -0.73
C LYS A 415 -24.71 -57.11 -1.43
N ASN A 416 -23.88 -56.98 -2.47
CA ASN A 416 -23.31 -58.13 -3.16
C ASN A 416 -22.46 -59.01 -2.24
N TYR A 417 -21.65 -58.39 -1.36
CA TYR A 417 -20.86 -59.12 -0.37
C TYR A 417 -21.73 -59.88 0.63
N VAL A 418 -22.75 -59.23 1.19
CA VAL A 418 -23.70 -59.85 2.13
C VAL A 418 -24.46 -60.99 1.45
N ASP A 419 -25.05 -60.75 0.28
CA ASP A 419 -25.78 -61.77 -0.49
C ASP A 419 -24.86 -62.95 -0.83
N TYR A 420 -23.61 -62.68 -1.20
CA TYR A 420 -22.63 -63.71 -1.52
C TYR A 420 -22.29 -64.58 -0.31
N ILE A 421 -21.99 -63.94 0.82
CA ILE A 421 -21.62 -64.61 2.07
C ILE A 421 -22.82 -65.37 2.64
N CYS A 422 -24.02 -64.80 2.59
CA CYS A 422 -25.25 -65.50 2.96
C CYS A 422 -25.45 -66.76 2.12
N ARG A 423 -25.30 -66.69 0.79
CA ARG A 423 -25.41 -67.86 -0.09
C ARG A 423 -24.32 -68.90 0.17
N LEU A 424 -23.10 -68.48 0.49
CA LEU A 424 -22.00 -69.37 0.85
C LEU A 424 -22.32 -70.11 2.15
N TYR A 425 -22.65 -69.40 3.23
CA TYR A 425 -23.04 -70.00 4.50
C TYR A 425 -24.27 -70.91 4.35
N GLU A 426 -25.30 -70.51 3.60
CA GLU A 426 -26.46 -71.36 3.34
C GLU A 426 -26.08 -72.67 2.64
N ARG A 427 -25.17 -72.62 1.65
CA ARG A 427 -24.70 -73.82 0.94
C ARG A 427 -23.90 -74.72 1.87
N GLU A 428 -22.95 -74.16 2.62
CA GLU A 428 -22.13 -74.93 3.55
C GLU A 428 -22.95 -75.57 4.66
N ILE A 429 -23.93 -74.85 5.20
CA ILE A 429 -24.86 -75.38 6.21
C ILE A 429 -25.69 -76.53 5.62
N LYS A 430 -26.25 -76.35 4.42
CA LYS A 430 -27.02 -77.40 3.73
C LYS A 430 -26.17 -78.64 3.45
N GLU A 431 -24.96 -78.47 2.94
CA GLU A 431 -24.02 -79.58 2.65
C GLU A 431 -23.54 -80.26 3.95
N PHE A 432 -23.27 -79.50 5.01
CA PHE A 432 -22.93 -80.04 6.32
C PHE A 432 -24.04 -80.93 6.88
N PHE A 433 -25.30 -80.47 6.82
CA PHE A 433 -26.45 -81.25 7.27
C PHE A 433 -26.69 -82.50 6.41
N GLU A 434 -26.47 -82.43 5.09
CA GLU A 434 -26.56 -83.62 4.22
C GLU A 434 -25.43 -84.63 4.49
N VAL A 435 -24.19 -84.19 4.71
CA VAL A 435 -23.08 -85.08 5.11
C VAL A 435 -23.34 -85.70 6.48
N ALA A 436 -23.85 -84.93 7.43
CA ALA A 436 -24.25 -85.43 8.76
C ALA A 436 -25.37 -86.47 8.64
N LYS A 437 -26.38 -86.21 7.81
CA LYS A 437 -27.51 -87.12 7.54
C LYS A 437 -27.03 -88.42 6.89
N ILE A 438 -26.15 -88.36 5.89
CA ILE A 438 -25.57 -89.55 5.23
C ILE A 438 -24.75 -90.39 6.23
N LYS A 439 -23.93 -89.75 7.08
CA LYS A 439 -23.20 -90.47 8.14
C LYS A 439 -24.13 -91.14 9.16
N MET A 440 -25.28 -90.54 9.45
CA MET A 440 -26.31 -91.11 10.34
C MET A 440 -27.12 -92.24 9.72
N THR A 441 -27.41 -92.21 8.42
CA THR A 441 -28.13 -93.29 7.73
C THR A 441 -27.21 -94.43 7.28
N GLY A 442 -25.91 -94.18 7.10
CA GLY A 442 -24.91 -95.18 6.67
C GLY A 442 -24.36 -96.10 7.76
N THR A 443 -24.57 -95.80 9.05
CA THR A 443 -24.05 -96.61 10.18
C THR A 443 -25.17 -97.17 11.06
N SER A 444 -25.70 -98.33 10.67
CA SER A 444 -26.79 -99.05 11.35
C SER A 444 -26.47 -99.52 12.81
N LYS A 445 -25.37 -99.09 13.45
CA LYS A 445 -25.05 -99.49 14.84
C LYS A 445 -24.67 -98.36 15.82
N GLU A 446 -24.60 -97.09 15.42
CA GLU A 446 -24.26 -95.98 16.34
C GLU A 446 -25.36 -94.91 16.53
N GLY A 447 -26.60 -95.17 16.10
CA GLY A 447 -27.70 -94.20 16.13
C GLY A 447 -28.10 -93.64 17.51
N LYS A 448 -27.67 -94.24 18.63
CA LYS A 448 -28.05 -93.78 19.99
C LYS A 448 -27.15 -92.71 20.59
N LYS A 449 -25.88 -92.56 20.17
CA LYS A 449 -25.00 -91.48 20.67
C LYS A 449 -25.22 -90.17 19.91
N PHE A 450 -25.56 -90.26 18.62
CA PHE A 450 -25.75 -89.09 17.76
C PHE A 450 -27.08 -88.35 17.99
N GLY A 451 -28.13 -89.02 18.48
CA GLY A 451 -29.39 -88.36 18.84
C GLY A 451 -29.23 -87.32 19.97
N LYS A 452 -28.30 -87.55 20.90
CA LYS A 452 -27.96 -86.56 21.95
C LYS A 452 -27.18 -85.37 21.40
N LEU A 453 -26.32 -85.58 20.40
CA LEU A 453 -25.55 -84.50 19.77
C LEU A 453 -26.46 -83.60 18.92
N ILE A 454 -27.45 -84.17 18.22
CA ILE A 454 -28.48 -83.38 17.52
C ILE A 454 -29.33 -82.59 18.51
N LEU A 455 -29.76 -83.20 19.63
CA LEU A 455 -30.52 -82.45 20.64
C LEU A 455 -29.69 -81.29 21.19
N LEU A 456 -28.38 -81.50 21.41
CA LEU A 456 -27.47 -80.45 21.91
C LEU A 456 -27.22 -79.35 20.86
N ILE A 457 -27.09 -79.69 19.58
CA ILE A 457 -26.87 -78.74 18.49
C ILE A 457 -28.17 -77.97 18.20
N ILE A 458 -29.34 -78.62 18.21
CA ILE A 458 -30.64 -77.95 18.10
C ILE A 458 -30.83 -77.01 19.30
N PHE A 459 -30.51 -77.46 20.52
CA PHE A 459 -30.60 -76.64 21.73
C PHE A 459 -29.63 -75.45 21.72
N LEU A 460 -28.42 -75.62 21.18
CA LEU A 460 -27.46 -74.53 20.99
C LEU A 460 -27.89 -73.54 19.90
N LEU A 461 -28.51 -74.03 18.82
CA LEU A 461 -29.08 -73.19 17.75
C LEU A 461 -30.38 -72.47 18.17
N THR A 462 -31.06 -72.90 19.24
CA THR A 462 -32.22 -72.18 19.79
C THR A 462 -31.85 -71.13 20.84
N ILE A 463 -30.59 -71.08 21.27
CA ILE A 463 -30.10 -70.17 22.32
C ILE A 463 -29.32 -68.97 21.73
N PHE A 464 -28.99 -68.98 20.43
CA PHE A 464 -28.33 -67.86 19.75
C PHE A 464 -29.25 -67.11 18.79
#